data_AF-A0A2N2LN92-F1
#
_entry.id   AF-A0A2N2LN92-F1
#
_cell.length_a   1.000
_cell.length_b   1.000
_cell.length_c   1.000
_cell.angle_alpha   90.00
_cell.angle_beta   90.00
_cell.angle_gamma   90.00
#
_symmetry.space_group_name_H-M   'P 1'
#
loop_
_entity.id
_entity.type
_entity.pdbx_description
1 polymer ?
#
loop_
_entity_poly.entity_id
_entity_poly.type
_entity_poly.pdbx_seq_one_letter_code
_entity_poly.pdbx_strand_id
1 'polypeptide(L)'
;MATLFTIFVSSFIIALSGALMPGPLLTATISETSQRGFFAGPLMIAGHAVLELALVIALLAGLAPFFQLPVVFVAVALSGAAILLWMAFGMFRGLPTLTLSWEGKQKQLKHPMISGILMSVSNPYWIIWWATIGLGYILYSWQFGVWGIAFFFAGHILADLIWYSFIS
;
A
#
# COMPACT_ATOMS: atom_id res chain seq x y z
N MET A 1 -20.61 9.13 -17.55
CA MET A 1 -19.48 8.31 -18.05
C MET A 1 -18.16 9.06 -18.07
N ALA A 2 -18.06 10.24 -18.69
CA ALA A 2 -16.83 11.03 -18.69
C ALA A 2 -16.23 11.26 -17.29
N THR A 3 -17.05 11.63 -16.30
CA THR A 3 -16.58 11.87 -14.92
C THR A 3 -16.04 10.63 -14.21
N LEU A 4 -16.65 9.45 -14.41
CA LEU A 4 -16.17 8.20 -13.82
C LEU A 4 -14.81 7.80 -14.42
N PHE A 5 -14.65 8.01 -15.73
CA PHE A 5 -13.36 7.82 -16.38
C PHE A 5 -12.30 8.79 -15.85
N THR A 6 -12.66 10.07 -15.64
CA THR A 6 -11.76 11.04 -15.00
C THR A 6 -11.35 10.59 -13.61
N ILE A 7 -12.28 10.12 -12.77
CA ILE A 7 -11.98 9.59 -11.42
C ILE A 7 -11.01 8.41 -11.51
N PHE A 8 -11.23 7.49 -12.44
CA PHE A 8 -10.32 6.35 -12.62
C PHE A 8 -8.91 6.81 -13.01
N VAL A 9 -8.78 7.67 -14.03
CA VAL A 9 -7.48 8.14 -14.51
C VAL A 9 -6.76 8.97 -13.44
N SER A 10 -7.48 9.86 -12.76
CA SER A 10 -6.90 10.69 -11.72
C SER A 10 -6.53 9.86 -10.48
N SER A 11 -7.35 8.88 -10.11
CA SER A 11 -7.04 7.90 -9.05
C SER A 11 -5.78 7.12 -9.40
N PHE A 12 -5.67 6.60 -10.62
CA PHE A 12 -4.48 5.90 -11.11
C PHE A 12 -3.21 6.76 -10.97
N ILE A 13 -3.24 8.00 -11.47
CA ILE A 13 -2.08 8.90 -11.41
C ILE A 13 -1.71 9.25 -9.96
N ILE A 14 -2.70 9.50 -9.11
CA ILE A 14 -2.48 9.87 -7.71
C ILE A 14 -2.00 8.66 -6.89
N ALA A 15 -2.52 7.47 -7.15
CA ALA A 15 -2.13 6.23 -6.49
C ALA A 15 -0.66 5.90 -6.74
N LEU A 16 -0.11 6.23 -7.92
CA LEU A 16 1.33 6.11 -8.17
C LEU A 16 2.18 6.90 -7.15
N SER A 17 1.70 8.03 -6.62
CA SER A 17 2.45 8.75 -5.57
C SER A 17 2.62 7.95 -4.28
N GLY A 18 1.68 7.04 -3.98
CA GLY A 18 1.79 6.08 -2.89
C GLY A 18 2.60 4.84 -3.28
N ALA A 19 2.26 4.24 -4.43
CA ALA A 19 2.86 2.99 -4.92
C ALA A 19 4.37 3.09 -5.13
N LEU A 20 4.83 4.22 -5.69
CA LEU A 20 6.23 4.49 -6.03
C LEU A 20 7.11 4.75 -4.80
N MET A 21 6.51 5.00 -3.64
CA MET A 21 7.24 5.46 -2.47
C MET A 21 7.97 4.30 -1.79
N PRO A 22 9.25 4.47 -1.40
CA PRO A 22 10.01 3.39 -0.78
C PRO A 22 9.42 3.02 0.60
N GLY A 23 9.24 1.73 0.85
CA GLY A 23 8.67 1.23 2.10
C GLY A 23 8.68 -0.30 2.20
N PRO A 24 8.19 -0.87 3.32
CA PRO A 24 8.23 -2.31 3.58
C PRO A 24 7.62 -3.15 2.45
N LEU A 25 6.51 -2.70 1.86
CA LEU A 25 5.83 -3.42 0.78
C LEU A 25 6.72 -3.54 -0.48
N LEU A 26 7.36 -2.45 -0.87
CA LEU A 26 8.29 -2.41 -2.01
C LEU A 26 9.53 -3.26 -1.76
N THR A 27 10.14 -3.14 -0.58
CA THR A 27 11.32 -3.94 -0.20
C THR A 27 11.01 -5.42 -0.16
N ALA A 28 9.87 -5.81 0.42
CA ALA A 28 9.43 -7.20 0.45
C ALA A 28 9.14 -7.74 -0.95
N THR A 29 8.55 -6.92 -1.83
CA THR A 29 8.30 -7.32 -3.22
C THR A 29 9.62 -7.62 -3.93
N ILE A 30 10.60 -6.71 -3.88
CA ILE A 30 11.92 -6.93 -4.49
C ILE A 30 12.58 -8.21 -3.97
N SER A 31 12.47 -8.46 -2.66
CA SER A 31 13.03 -9.66 -2.04
C SER A 31 12.33 -10.95 -2.50
N GLU A 32 11.01 -10.96 -2.58
CA GLU A 32 10.24 -12.11 -3.06
C GLU A 32 10.40 -12.33 -4.58
N THR A 33 10.54 -11.25 -5.36
CA THR A 33 10.83 -11.32 -6.79
C THR A 33 12.13 -12.07 -7.06
N SER A 34 13.18 -11.83 -6.29
CA SER A 34 14.46 -12.54 -6.44
C SER A 34 14.33 -14.07 -6.26
N GLN A 35 13.28 -14.53 -5.57
CA GLN A 35 13.04 -15.94 -5.25
C GLN A 35 11.94 -16.59 -6.11
N ARG A 36 10.89 -15.84 -6.48
CA ARG A 36 9.68 -16.35 -7.15
C ARG A 36 9.49 -15.79 -8.57
N GLY A 37 10.36 -14.88 -9.00
CA GLY A 37 10.26 -14.17 -10.27
C GLY A 37 9.07 -13.21 -10.33
N PHE A 38 8.64 -12.92 -11.55
CA PHE A 38 7.59 -11.94 -11.87
C PHE A 38 6.31 -12.07 -11.03
N PHE A 39 5.88 -13.29 -10.68
CA PHE A 39 4.63 -13.52 -9.95
C PHE A 39 4.64 -13.00 -8.51
N ALA A 40 5.80 -12.64 -7.95
CA ALA A 40 5.89 -12.05 -6.62
C ALA A 40 5.07 -10.75 -6.51
N GLY A 41 5.26 -9.80 -7.44
CA GLY A 41 4.55 -8.52 -7.45
C GLY A 41 3.03 -8.65 -7.49
N PRO A 42 2.44 -9.33 -8.50
CA PRO A 42 1.00 -9.54 -8.58
C PRO A 42 0.41 -10.22 -7.35
N LEU A 43 1.09 -11.22 -6.78
CA LEU A 43 0.61 -11.93 -5.58
C LEU A 43 0.70 -11.07 -4.32
N MET A 44 1.76 -10.27 -4.18
CA MET A 44 1.90 -9.26 -3.12
C MET A 44 0.76 -8.25 -3.20
N ILE A 45 0.49 -7.71 -4.40
CA ILE A 45 -0.58 -6.72 -4.62
C ILE A 45 -1.97 -7.32 -4.48
N ALA A 46 -2.20 -8.60 -4.79
CA ALA A 46 -3.46 -9.24 -4.48
C ALA A 46 -3.78 -9.18 -2.98
N GLY A 47 -2.77 -9.36 -2.13
CA GLY A 47 -2.91 -9.22 -0.67
C GLY A 47 -3.17 -7.78 -0.25
N HIS A 48 -2.40 -6.85 -0.81
CA HIS A 48 -2.58 -5.41 -0.63
C HIS A 48 -4.01 -4.97 -0.99
N ALA A 49 -4.51 -5.37 -2.16
CA ALA A 49 -5.83 -5.03 -2.66
C ALA A 49 -6.94 -5.54 -1.75
N VAL A 50 -6.79 -6.75 -1.16
CA VAL A 50 -7.76 -7.27 -0.18
C VAL A 50 -7.77 -6.42 1.09
N LEU A 51 -6.60 -6.02 1.59
CA LEU A 51 -6.49 -5.13 2.75
C LEU A 51 -7.15 -3.78 2.47
N GLU A 52 -6.86 -3.18 1.32
CA GLU A 52 -7.41 -1.88 0.94
C GLU A 52 -8.92 -1.95 0.71
N LEU A 53 -9.42 -3.02 0.07
CA LEU A 53 -10.86 -3.21 -0.08
C LEU A 53 -11.55 -3.29 1.28
N ALA A 54 -10.97 -4.02 2.23
CA ALA A 54 -11.48 -4.10 3.60
C ALA A 54 -11.47 -2.72 4.28
N LEU A 55 -10.41 -1.92 4.09
CA LEU A 55 -10.34 -0.55 4.58
C LEU A 55 -11.42 0.34 3.96
N VAL A 56 -11.60 0.32 2.64
CA VAL A 56 -12.63 1.10 1.94
C VAL A 56 -14.01 0.73 2.49
N ILE A 57 -14.33 -0.55 2.60
CA ILE A 57 -15.61 -1.01 3.18
C ILE A 57 -15.78 -0.49 4.61
N ALA A 58 -14.73 -0.56 5.45
CA ALA A 58 -14.80 -0.06 6.83
C ALA A 58 -15.02 1.47 6.88
N LEU A 59 -14.34 2.24 6.02
CA LEU A 59 -14.54 3.69 5.92
C LEU A 59 -15.98 4.04 5.52
N LEU A 60 -16.53 3.32 4.54
CA LEU A 60 -17.91 3.51 4.07
C LEU A 60 -18.96 3.05 5.10
N ALA A 61 -18.64 2.06 5.93
CA ALA A 61 -19.49 1.60 7.03
C ALA A 61 -19.54 2.58 8.23
N GLY A 62 -18.83 3.72 8.15
CA GLY A 62 -18.90 4.77 9.15
C GLY A 62 -17.61 4.98 9.95
N LEU A 63 -16.48 4.38 9.55
CA LEU A 63 -15.18 4.63 10.19
C LEU A 63 -14.56 5.98 9.76
N ALA A 64 -15.08 6.63 8.71
CA ALA A 64 -14.57 7.90 8.20
C ALA A 64 -14.50 9.04 9.24
N PRO A 65 -15.52 9.32 10.08
CA PRO A 65 -15.45 10.38 11.10
C PRO A 65 -14.40 10.13 12.19
N PHE A 66 -14.09 8.86 12.47
CA PHE A 66 -13.07 8.49 13.47
C PHE A 66 -11.67 8.92 13.02
N PHE A 67 -11.33 8.73 11.73
CA PHE A 67 -10.05 9.16 11.18
C PHE A 67 -9.89 10.69 11.04
N GLN A 68 -11.01 11.43 11.06
CA GLN A 68 -10.99 12.90 11.05
C GLN A 68 -10.72 13.52 12.43
N LEU A 69 -10.73 12.73 13.51
CA LEU A 69 -10.39 13.23 14.84
C LEU A 69 -8.91 13.63 14.88
N PRO A 70 -8.57 14.90 15.25
CA PRO A 70 -7.19 15.37 15.27
C PRO A 70 -6.27 14.48 16.12
N VAL A 71 -6.81 13.94 17.23
CA VAL A 71 -6.10 13.03 18.12
C VAL A 71 -5.74 11.71 17.42
N VAL A 72 -6.66 11.15 16.62
CA VAL A 72 -6.43 9.90 15.87
C VAL A 72 -5.38 10.15 14.79
N PHE A 73 -5.50 11.24 14.04
CA PHE A 73 -4.51 11.62 13.03
C PHE A 73 -3.11 11.77 13.63
N VAL A 74 -2.98 12.53 14.72
CA VAL A 74 -1.68 12.75 15.40
C VAL A 74 -1.13 11.45 15.97
N ALA A 75 -1.96 10.62 16.60
CA ALA A 75 -1.53 9.33 17.14
C ALA A 75 -1.01 8.41 16.03
N VAL A 76 -1.73 8.32 14.92
CA VAL A 76 -1.35 7.53 13.74
C VAL A 76 -0.06 8.07 13.10
N ALA A 77 0.07 9.38 12.95
CA ALA A 77 1.26 10.00 12.37
C ALA A 77 2.51 9.77 13.24
N LEU A 78 2.41 9.95 14.55
CA LEU A 78 3.52 9.73 15.49
C LEU A 78 3.91 8.26 15.59
N SER A 79 2.93 7.35 15.67
CA SER A 79 3.21 5.91 15.72
C SER A 79 3.80 5.42 14.40
N GLY A 80 3.30 5.90 13.26
CA GLY A 80 3.88 5.63 11.95
C GLY A 80 5.32 6.14 11.82
N ALA A 81 5.60 7.37 12.26
CA ALA A 81 6.95 7.93 12.26
C ALA A 81 7.92 7.13 13.15
N ALA A 82 7.49 6.71 14.34
CA ALA A 82 8.29 5.88 15.23
C ALA A 82 8.64 4.52 14.58
N ILE A 83 7.67 3.89 13.91
CA ILE A 83 7.89 2.64 13.17
C ILE A 83 8.88 2.85 12.01
N LEU A 84 8.75 3.94 11.22
CA LEU A 84 9.72 4.25 10.16
C LEU A 84 11.13 4.41 10.70
N LEU A 85 11.29 5.16 11.79
CA LEU A 85 12.60 5.37 12.40
C LEU A 85 13.20 4.06 12.91
N TRP A 86 12.38 3.20 13.53
CA TRP A 86 12.84 1.88 13.98
C TRP A 86 13.26 0.99 12.81
N MET A 87 12.47 0.96 11.73
CA MET A 87 12.80 0.23 10.51
C MET A 87 14.08 0.76 9.86
N ALA A 88 14.21 2.09 9.71
CA ALA A 88 15.40 2.72 9.16
C ALA A 88 16.64 2.35 9.97
N PHE A 89 16.58 2.44 11.30
CA PHE A 89 17.67 2.05 12.18
C PHE A 89 18.00 0.55 12.06
N GLY A 90 16.99 -0.31 11.96
CA GLY A 90 17.17 -1.75 11.72
C GLY A 90 17.90 -2.04 10.41
N MET A 91 17.57 -1.33 9.33
CA MET A 91 18.26 -1.44 8.04
C MET A 91 19.73 -1.00 8.15
N PHE A 92 20.02 0.15 8.76
CA PHE A 92 21.40 0.61 8.97
C PHE A 92 22.21 -0.36 9.84
N ARG A 93 21.59 -0.95 10.86
CA ARG A 93 22.25 -1.91 11.76
C ARG A 93 22.50 -3.26 11.09
N GLY A 94 21.75 -3.60 10.05
CA GLY A 94 21.93 -4.81 9.24
C GLY A 94 23.02 -4.69 8.16
N LEU A 95 23.46 -3.46 7.82
CA LEU A 95 24.52 -3.21 6.83
C LEU A 95 25.82 -3.99 7.06
N PRO A 96 26.37 -4.11 8.28
CA PRO A 96 27.62 -4.83 8.51
C PRO A 96 27.52 -6.34 8.25
N THR A 97 26.31 -6.90 8.25
CA THR A 97 26.04 -8.32 8.03
C THR A 97 25.59 -8.66 6.62
N LEU A 98 25.44 -7.65 5.75
CA LEU A 98 25.09 -7.86 4.35
C LEU A 98 26.26 -8.53 3.62
N THR A 99 26.07 -9.81 3.31
CA THR A 99 26.97 -10.58 2.46
C THR A 99 26.24 -10.95 1.19
N LEU A 100 26.92 -10.83 0.05
CA LEU A 100 26.36 -11.25 -1.24
C LEU A 100 26.56 -12.77 -1.37
N SER A 101 25.66 -13.54 -0.76
CA SER A 101 25.69 -15.00 -0.87
C SER A 101 24.99 -15.47 -2.14
N TRP A 102 25.72 -16.14 -3.03
CA TRP A 102 25.14 -16.86 -4.16
C TRP A 102 24.38 -18.13 -3.72
N GLU A 103 24.62 -18.60 -2.50
CA GLU A 103 23.80 -19.63 -1.85
C GLU A 103 22.52 -19.00 -1.31
N GLY A 104 21.47 -18.96 -2.14
CA GLY A 104 20.15 -18.46 -1.78
C GLY A 104 19.44 -19.32 -0.74
N LYS A 105 19.81 -19.20 0.54
CA LYS A 105 18.95 -19.56 1.68
C LYS A 105 18.26 -18.32 2.24
N GLN A 106 17.60 -17.55 1.38
CA GLN A 106 16.59 -16.61 1.84
C GLN A 106 15.35 -17.42 2.22
N LYS A 107 14.85 -17.26 3.45
CA LYS A 107 13.60 -17.91 3.87
C LYS A 107 12.48 -17.37 2.99
N GLN A 108 11.97 -18.19 2.08
CA GLN A 108 10.74 -17.90 1.35
C GLN A 108 9.67 -17.45 2.35
N LEU A 109 9.11 -16.25 2.20
CA LEU A 109 7.90 -15.92 2.91
C LEU A 109 6.83 -16.85 2.36
N LYS A 110 6.30 -17.76 3.19
CA LYS A 110 5.51 -18.90 2.71
C LYS A 110 4.30 -18.48 1.86
N HIS A 111 3.76 -17.27 2.09
CA HIS A 111 2.58 -16.74 1.39
C HIS A 111 2.76 -15.26 0.99
N PRO A 112 3.13 -14.96 -0.28
CA PRO A 112 3.34 -13.59 -0.76
C PRO A 112 2.12 -12.68 -0.58
N MET A 113 0.91 -13.22 -0.68
CA MET A 113 -0.32 -12.47 -0.42
C MET A 113 -0.43 -12.01 1.04
N ILE A 114 -0.09 -12.88 2.00
CA ILE A 114 -0.08 -12.52 3.42
C ILE A 114 1.03 -11.51 3.70
N SER A 115 2.19 -11.69 3.07
CA SER A 115 3.28 -10.70 3.10
C SER A 115 2.81 -9.35 2.57
N GLY A 116 2.06 -9.31 1.47
CA GLY A 116 1.44 -8.11 0.94
C GLY A 116 0.61 -7.38 1.98
N ILE A 117 -0.29 -8.09 2.69
CA ILE A 117 -1.11 -7.51 3.76
C ILE A 117 -0.22 -6.97 4.90
N LEU A 118 0.65 -7.81 5.44
CA LEU A 118 1.46 -7.47 6.61
C LEU A 118 2.40 -6.28 6.34
N MET A 119 3.04 -6.26 5.17
CA MET A 119 3.96 -5.20 4.79
C MET A 119 3.22 -3.90 4.48
N SER A 120 1.97 -3.97 4.03
CA SER A 120 1.13 -2.79 3.80
C SER A 120 0.68 -2.15 5.10
N VAL A 121 0.19 -2.95 6.07
CA VAL A 121 -0.17 -2.45 7.42
C VAL A 121 1.06 -1.89 8.13
N SER A 122 2.22 -2.51 7.93
CA SER A 122 3.49 -2.03 8.48
C SER A 122 4.05 -0.82 7.72
N ASN A 123 3.40 -0.38 6.64
CA ASN A 123 3.83 0.77 5.85
C ASN A 123 3.09 2.03 6.32
N PRO A 124 3.74 2.91 7.09
CA PRO A 124 3.09 4.11 7.59
C PRO A 124 2.79 5.13 6.50
N TYR A 125 3.50 5.07 5.36
CA TYR A 125 3.11 5.85 4.20
C TYR A 125 1.74 5.43 3.66
N TRP A 126 1.44 4.14 3.65
CA TRP A 126 0.12 3.64 3.26
C TRP A 126 -0.95 4.19 4.20
N ILE A 127 -0.69 4.19 5.51
CA ILE A 127 -1.62 4.72 6.51
C ILE A 127 -1.85 6.23 6.30
N ILE A 128 -0.78 7.01 6.14
CA ILE A 128 -0.86 8.47 5.94
C ILE A 128 -1.58 8.77 4.63
N TRP A 129 -1.29 8.06 3.54
CA TRP A 129 -1.91 8.25 2.24
C TRP A 129 -3.42 8.02 2.32
N TRP A 130 -3.86 6.93 2.95
CA TRP A 130 -5.29 6.64 3.12
C TRP A 130 -6.00 7.62 4.06
N ALA A 131 -5.33 8.04 5.14
CA ALA A 131 -5.90 9.02 6.07
C ALA A 131 -6.07 10.42 5.45
N THR A 132 -5.29 10.74 4.42
CA THR A 132 -5.27 12.06 3.78
C THR A 132 -5.95 12.02 2.40
N ILE A 133 -5.21 11.60 1.38
CA ILE A 133 -5.63 11.58 -0.02
C ILE A 133 -6.75 10.57 -0.23
N GLY A 134 -6.57 9.33 0.25
CA GLY A 134 -7.51 8.23 0.03
C GLY A 134 -8.90 8.54 0.58
N LEU A 135 -8.99 9.00 1.83
CA LEU A 135 -10.26 9.40 2.45
C LEU A 135 -10.92 10.57 1.71
N GLY A 136 -10.17 11.61 1.37
CA GLY A 136 -10.69 12.75 0.61
C GLY A 136 -11.26 12.33 -0.74
N TYR A 137 -10.59 11.40 -1.43
CA TYR A 137 -11.02 10.91 -2.73
C TYR A 137 -12.17 9.90 -2.67
N ILE A 138 -12.28 9.09 -1.62
CA ILE A 138 -13.50 8.32 -1.34
C ILE A 138 -14.69 9.28 -1.19
N LEU A 139 -14.55 10.33 -0.38
CA LEU A 139 -15.64 11.28 -0.12
C LEU A 139 -16.07 12.04 -1.39
N TYR A 140 -15.10 12.43 -2.23
CA TYR A 140 -15.39 13.01 -3.54
C TYR A 140 -16.10 12.01 -4.46
N SER A 141 -15.58 10.78 -4.55
CA SER A 141 -16.13 9.74 -5.42
C SER A 141 -17.51 9.26 -4.97
N TRP A 142 -17.81 9.33 -3.67
CA TRP A 142 -19.11 9.01 -3.09
C TRP A 142 -20.25 9.88 -3.64
N GLN A 143 -19.95 11.10 -4.09
CA GLN A 143 -20.93 11.99 -4.74
C GLN A 143 -21.49 11.40 -6.04
N PHE A 144 -20.77 10.45 -6.65
CA PHE A 144 -21.17 9.72 -7.84
C PHE A 144 -21.69 8.30 -7.53
N GLY A 145 -22.00 8.03 -6.25
CA GLY A 145 -22.49 6.75 -5.75
C GLY A 145 -21.43 5.65 -5.77
N VAL A 146 -21.89 4.40 -5.64
CA VAL A 146 -21.03 3.21 -5.57
C VAL A 146 -20.12 3.07 -6.80
N TRP A 147 -20.59 3.50 -7.97
CA TRP A 147 -19.80 3.48 -9.20
C TRP A 147 -18.60 4.44 -9.16
N GLY A 148 -18.72 5.60 -8.52
CA GLY A 148 -17.58 6.51 -8.34
C GLY A 148 -16.46 5.84 -7.55
N ILE A 149 -16.81 5.20 -6.44
CA ILE A 149 -15.86 4.50 -5.56
C ILE A 149 -15.24 3.32 -6.30
N ALA A 150 -16.04 2.55 -7.05
CA ALA A 150 -15.54 1.41 -7.81
C ALA A 150 -14.50 1.84 -8.86
N PHE A 151 -14.73 2.94 -9.57
CA PHE A 151 -13.76 3.49 -10.53
C PHE A 151 -12.52 4.07 -9.84
N PHE A 152 -12.69 4.74 -8.69
CA PHE A 152 -11.58 5.18 -7.86
C PHE A 152 -10.70 3.99 -7.42
N PHE A 153 -11.31 2.97 -6.82
CA PHE A 153 -10.60 1.80 -6.31
C PHE A 153 -9.93 0.99 -7.43
N ALA A 154 -10.62 0.83 -8.57
CA ALA A 154 -10.05 0.17 -9.73
C ALA A 154 -8.82 0.91 -10.30
N GLY A 155 -8.88 2.24 -10.39
CA GLY A 155 -7.75 3.06 -10.83
C GLY A 155 -6.57 2.97 -9.85
N HIS A 156 -6.86 3.00 -8.56
CA HIS A 156 -5.87 2.90 -7.48
C HIS A 156 -5.14 1.57 -7.50
N ILE A 157 -5.88 0.45 -7.41
CA ILE A 157 -5.29 -0.90 -7.40
C ILE A 157 -4.56 -1.22 -8.71
N LEU A 158 -5.04 -0.69 -9.84
CA LEU A 158 -4.34 -0.88 -11.11
C LEU A 158 -2.98 -0.18 -11.12
N ALA A 159 -2.84 0.98 -10.50
CA ALA A 159 -1.56 1.66 -10.36
C ALA A 159 -0.58 0.83 -9.53
N ASP A 160 -1.03 0.30 -8.39
CA ASP A 160 -0.23 -0.59 -7.54
C ASP A 160 0.17 -1.85 -8.31
N LEU A 161 -0.79 -2.49 -8.99
CA LEU A 161 -0.53 -3.72 -9.73
C LEU A 161 0.49 -3.49 -10.84
N ILE A 162 0.34 -2.43 -11.64
CA ILE A 162 1.27 -2.12 -12.74
C ILE A 162 2.66 -1.85 -12.20
N TRP A 163 2.78 -1.01 -11.16
CA TRP A 163 4.09 -0.65 -10.61
C TRP A 163 4.81 -1.85 -10.01
N TYR A 164 4.15 -2.61 -9.15
CA TYR A 164 4.78 -3.74 -8.46
C TYR A 164 5.02 -4.92 -9.39
N SER A 165 4.24 -5.08 -10.45
CA SER A 165 4.54 -6.03 -11.53
C SER A 165 5.73 -5.57 -12.37
N PHE A 166 5.90 -4.26 -12.60
CA PHE A 166 7.04 -3.72 -13.34
C PHE A 166 8.37 -3.87 -12.59
N ILE A 167 8.33 -3.76 -11.26
CA ILE A 167 9.49 -3.98 -10.38
C ILE A 167 9.84 -5.47 -10.24
N SER A 168 8.92 -6.37 -10.58
CA SER A 168 9.10 -7.82 -10.47
C SER A 168 9.64 -8.45 -11.76
#